data_AF-A0A2D8C2A8-F1
#
_entry.id   AF-A0A2D8C2A8-F1
#
_cell.length_a   1.000
_cell.length_b   1.000
_cell.length_c   1.000
_cell.angle_alpha   90.00
_cell.angle_beta   90.00
_cell.angle_gamma   90.00
#
_symmetry.space_group_name_H-M   'P 1'
#
loop_
_entity.id
_entity.type
_entity.pdbx_description
1 polymer ?
#
loop_
_entity_poly.entity_id
_entity_poly.type
_entity_poly.pdbx_seq_one_letter_code
_entity_poly.pdbx_strand_id
1 'polypeptide(L)'
;MKVPKTIDLKSWIRFHAKIGVILGFFCGIIYSIGGLVVDSLVTLGLASGEVWETPGLSLGTLLAMGALIGMPVIFGFLLICAACLEALICYIFPNWFSDFNFNKNS
;
A
#
# COMPACT_ATOMS: atom_id res chain seq x y z
N MET A 1 -18.72 27.82 -20.72
CA MET A 1 -18.89 26.60 -19.90
C MET A 1 -17.60 25.78 -20.01
N LYS A 2 -16.88 25.53 -18.90
CA LYS A 2 -15.76 24.58 -18.91
C LYS A 2 -16.36 23.17 -18.94
N VAL A 3 -16.09 22.41 -20.00
CA VAL A 3 -16.52 21.01 -20.09
C VAL A 3 -15.88 20.27 -18.90
N PRO A 4 -16.66 19.62 -18.02
CA PRO A 4 -16.07 18.84 -16.93
C PRO A 4 -15.21 17.74 -17.57
N LYS A 5 -13.94 17.71 -17.17
CA LYS A 5 -12.97 16.76 -17.70
C LYS A 5 -13.36 15.38 -17.18
N THR A 6 -13.87 14.52 -18.05
CA THR A 6 -14.30 13.18 -17.67
C THR A 6 -13.09 12.33 -17.27
N ILE A 7 -13.18 11.65 -16.13
CA ILE A 7 -12.13 10.77 -15.64
C ILE A 7 -12.47 9.34 -16.08
N ASP A 8 -11.52 8.70 -16.77
CA ASP A 8 -11.60 7.29 -17.13
C ASP A 8 -11.38 6.42 -15.88
N LEU A 9 -12.33 5.52 -15.57
CA LEU A 9 -12.27 4.66 -14.38
C LEU A 9 -11.01 3.79 -14.40
N LYS A 10 -10.66 3.26 -15.57
CA LYS A 10 -9.44 2.45 -15.75
C LYS A 10 -8.17 3.26 -15.51
N SER A 11 -8.13 4.53 -15.92
CA SER A 11 -7.01 5.43 -15.61
C SER A 11 -6.93 5.72 -14.10
N TRP A 12 -8.08 5.94 -13.45
CA TRP A 12 -8.18 6.19 -12.01
C TRP A 12 -7.66 5.03 -11.17
N ILE A 13 -8.10 3.82 -11.48
CA ILE A 13 -7.65 2.59 -10.80
C ILE A 13 -6.14 2.37 -11.04
N ARG A 14 -5.66 2.57 -12.27
CA ARG A 14 -4.22 2.44 -12.59
C ARG A 14 -3.36 3.45 -11.82
N PHE A 15 -3.86 4.66 -11.62
CA PHE A 15 -3.17 5.67 -10.81
C PHE A 15 -3.05 5.21 -9.36
N HIS A 16 -4.14 4.81 -8.73
CA HIS A 16 -4.16 4.31 -7.35
C HIS A 16 -3.31 3.06 -7.16
N ALA A 17 -3.37 2.11 -8.10
CA ALA A 17 -2.52 0.92 -8.08
C ALA A 17 -1.03 1.28 -8.06
N LYS A 18 -0.60 2.23 -8.92
CA LYS A 18 0.80 2.69 -8.98
C LYS A 18 1.22 3.37 -7.68
N ILE A 19 0.38 4.26 -7.14
CA ILE A 19 0.64 4.91 -5.86
C ILE A 19 0.74 3.88 -4.74
N GLY A 20 -0.17 2.90 -4.70
CA GLY A 20 -0.16 1.81 -3.71
C GLY A 20 1.12 0.98 -3.78
N VAL A 21 1.54 0.57 -4.98
CA VAL A 21 2.80 -0.18 -5.14
C VAL A 21 4.00 0.64 -4.66
N ILE A 22 4.06 1.93 -4.99
CA ILE A 22 5.16 2.82 -4.58
C ILE A 22 5.18 3.00 -3.06
N LEU A 23 4.03 3.31 -2.46
CA LEU A 23 3.91 3.46 -1.00
C LEU A 23 4.25 2.15 -0.28
N GLY A 24 3.69 1.04 -0.74
CA GLY A 24 3.99 -0.28 -0.21
C GLY A 24 5.47 -0.64 -0.33
N PHE A 25 6.14 -0.24 -1.40
CA PHE A 25 7.59 -0.43 -1.55
C PHE A 25 8.38 0.35 -0.50
N PHE A 26 8.07 1.63 -0.27
CA PHE A 26 8.72 2.40 0.79
C PHE A 26 8.44 1.83 2.18
N CYS A 27 7.20 1.40 2.46
CA CYS A 27 6.87 0.70 3.70
C CYS A 27 7.66 -0.62 3.84
N GLY A 28 7.80 -1.37 2.75
CA GLY A 28 8.60 -2.59 2.70
C GLY A 28 10.09 -2.33 2.99
N ILE A 29 10.66 -1.24 2.48
CA ILE A 29 12.04 -0.82 2.81
C ILE A 29 12.18 -0.54 4.30
N ILE A 30 11.27 0.26 4.88
CA ILE A 30 11.30 0.62 6.29
C ILE A 30 11.17 -0.64 7.16
N TYR A 31 10.24 -1.53 6.83
CA TYR A 31 10.03 -2.79 7.55
C TYR A 31 11.25 -3.71 7.42
N SER A 32 11.84 -3.79 6.23
CA SER A 32 13.02 -4.61 5.96
C SER A 32 14.23 -4.18 6.81
N ILE A 33 14.50 -2.86 6.83
CA ILE A 33 15.60 -2.30 7.62
C ILE A 33 15.31 -2.46 9.12
N GLY A 34 14.09 -2.16 9.55
CA GLY A 34 13.68 -2.33 10.95
C GLY A 34 13.85 -3.78 11.42
N GLY A 35 13.38 -4.74 10.61
CA GLY A 35 13.53 -6.17 10.89
C GLY A 35 14.99 -6.60 10.99
N LEU A 36 15.85 -6.16 10.07
CA LEU A 36 17.29 -6.45 10.11
C LEU A 36 17.96 -5.91 11.39
N VAL A 37 17.62 -4.69 11.80
CA VAL A 37 18.16 -4.08 13.02
C VAL A 37 17.73 -4.87 14.25
N VAL A 38 16.44 -5.19 14.38
CA VAL A 38 15.92 -5.99 15.51
C VAL A 38 16.58 -7.36 15.55
N ASP A 39 16.64 -8.06 14.42
CA ASP A 39 17.29 -9.37 14.33
C ASP A 39 18.77 -9.33 14.71
N SER A 40 19.49 -8.27 14.30
CA SER A 40 20.91 -8.09 14.67
C SER A 40 21.06 -7.88 16.18
N LEU A 41 20.19 -7.08 16.80
CA LEU A 41 20.21 -6.83 18.25
C LEU A 41 19.90 -8.10 19.04
N VAL A 42 18.94 -8.90 18.60
CA VAL A 42 18.61 -10.20 19.21
C VAL A 42 19.77 -11.18 19.06
N THR A 43 20.38 -11.24 17.88
CA THR A 43 21.52 -12.14 17.61
C THR A 43 22.76 -11.78 18.43
N LEU A 44 22.98 -10.49 18.70
CA LEU A 44 24.07 -10.00 19.55
C LEU A 44 23.77 -10.11 21.06
N GLY A 45 22.59 -10.61 21.45
CA GLY A 45 22.17 -10.70 22.85
C GLY A 45 21.88 -9.35 23.50
N LEU A 46 21.74 -8.28 22.71
CA LEU A 46 21.42 -6.92 23.16
C LEU A 46 19.91 -6.68 23.31
N ALA A 47 19.09 -7.59 22.80
CA ALA A 47 17.63 -7.62 22.93
C ALA A 47 17.14 -9.06 23.13
N SER A 48 16.01 -9.25 23.84
CA SER A 48 15.41 -10.57 24.04
C SER A 48 14.52 -10.96 22.86
N GLY A 49 14.80 -12.10 22.22
CA GLY A 49 13.96 -12.63 21.13
C GLY A 49 12.52 -12.94 21.56
N GLU A 50 12.28 -13.20 22.85
CA GLU A 50 10.95 -13.42 23.43
C GLU A 50 10.06 -12.16 23.41
N VAL A 51 10.64 -10.96 23.51
CA VAL A 51 9.88 -9.69 23.49
C VAL A 51 9.57 -9.25 22.07
N TRP A 52 10.44 -9.59 21.13
CA TRP A 52 10.33 -9.16 19.73
C TRP A 52 9.72 -10.23 18.82
N GLU A 53 9.35 -11.40 19.38
CA GLU A 53 8.83 -12.56 18.65
C GLU A 53 9.70 -12.99 17.46
N THR A 54 11.02 -12.73 17.51
CA THR A 54 11.97 -13.17 16.47
C THR A 54 13.02 -14.11 17.06
N PRO A 55 13.29 -15.26 16.41
CA PRO A 55 14.37 -16.17 16.82
C PRO A 55 15.77 -15.66 16.42
N GLY A 56 15.93 -14.36 16.15
CA GLY A 56 17.14 -13.77 15.56
C GLY A 56 17.18 -13.88 14.03
N LEU A 57 18.38 -13.68 13.45
CA LEU A 57 18.68 -13.40 12.03
C LEU A 57 18.07 -14.35 10.97
N SER A 58 17.50 -15.49 11.37
CA SER A 58 16.98 -16.49 10.44
C SER A 58 15.57 -16.18 9.93
N LEU A 59 14.58 -16.09 10.83
CA LEU A 59 13.18 -15.99 10.43
C LEU A 59 12.72 -14.53 10.26
N GLY A 60 13.18 -13.63 11.13
CA GLY A 60 12.83 -12.22 11.09
C GLY A 60 13.33 -11.55 9.81
N THR A 61 14.56 -11.85 9.41
CA THR A 61 15.21 -11.29 8.22
C THR A 61 14.55 -11.80 6.94
N LEU A 62 14.13 -13.08 6.91
CA LEU A 62 13.35 -13.63 5.78
C LEU A 62 12.02 -12.89 5.63
N LEU A 63 11.31 -12.65 6.73
CA LEU A 63 10.05 -11.91 6.73
C LEU A 63 10.28 -10.43 6.34
N ALA A 64 11.35 -9.83 6.82
CA ALA A 64 11.75 -8.46 6.54
C ALA A 64 12.09 -8.25 5.06
N MET A 65 12.81 -9.19 4.45
CA MET A 65 13.06 -9.23 3.00
C MET A 65 11.77 -9.53 2.21
N GLY A 66 10.93 -10.42 2.73
CA GLY A 66 9.61 -10.72 2.15
C GLY A 66 8.71 -9.49 2.06
N ALA A 67 8.81 -8.57 3.02
CA ALA A 67 8.06 -7.32 3.03
C ALA A 67 8.39 -6.38 1.86
N LEU A 68 9.60 -6.45 1.28
CA LEU A 68 9.95 -5.68 0.07
C LEU A 68 9.07 -6.03 -1.13
N ILE A 69 8.51 -7.24 -1.16
CA ILE A 69 7.60 -7.70 -2.21
C ILE A 69 6.16 -7.71 -1.71
N GLY A 70 5.93 -8.20 -0.48
CA GLY A 70 4.61 -8.32 0.12
C GLY A 70 3.91 -6.99 0.29
N MET A 71 4.61 -5.98 0.83
CA MET A 71 4.01 -4.66 1.08
C MET A 71 3.57 -3.94 -0.21
N PRO A 72 4.36 -3.90 -1.30
CA PRO A 72 3.89 -3.37 -2.58
C PRO A 72 2.63 -4.07 -3.12
N VAL A 73 2.55 -5.40 -3.00
CA VAL A 73 1.40 -6.18 -3.48
C VAL A 73 0.16 -5.85 -2.64
N ILE A 74 0.29 -5.86 -1.31
CA ILE A 74 -0.82 -5.56 -0.38
C ILE A 74 -1.33 -4.14 -0.60
N PHE A 75 -0.44 -3.14 -0.58
CA PHE A 75 -0.84 -1.75 -0.76
C PHE A 75 -1.39 -1.47 -2.16
N GLY A 76 -0.80 -2.07 -3.20
CA GLY A 76 -1.31 -1.99 -4.56
C GLY A 76 -2.75 -2.49 -4.65
N PHE A 77 -3.04 -3.64 -4.05
CA PHE A 77 -4.39 -4.20 -4.00
C PHE A 77 -5.36 -3.35 -3.17
N LEU A 78 -4.96 -2.92 -1.97
CA LEU A 78 -5.79 -2.09 -1.10
C LEU A 78 -6.17 -0.77 -1.76
N LEU A 79 -5.24 -0.10 -2.44
CA LEU A 79 -5.54 1.16 -3.11
C LEU A 79 -6.39 0.98 -4.38
N ILE A 80 -6.33 -0.17 -5.05
CA ILE A 80 -7.30 -0.52 -6.10
C ILE A 80 -8.71 -0.63 -5.50
N CYS A 81 -8.86 -1.35 -4.39
CA CYS A 81 -10.15 -1.48 -3.71
C CYS A 81 -10.68 -0.11 -3.25
N ALA A 82 -9.82 0.74 -2.69
CA ALA A 82 -10.16 2.11 -2.30
C ALA A 82 -10.62 2.92 -3.52
N ALA A 83 -9.92 2.87 -4.65
CA ALA A 83 -10.29 3.58 -5.87
C ALA A 83 -11.65 3.16 -6.41
N CYS A 84 -11.98 1.87 -6.36
CA CYS A 84 -13.31 1.36 -6.73
C CYS A 84 -14.39 1.88 -5.78
N LEU A 85 -14.11 1.89 -4.48
CA LEU A 85 -15.04 2.39 -3.46
C LEU A 85 -15.29 3.90 -3.63
N GLU A 86 -14.24 4.69 -3.88
CA GLU A 86 -14.34 6.12 -4.17
C GLU A 86 -15.18 6.41 -5.41
N ALA A 87 -14.97 5.65 -6.49
CA ALA A 87 -15.76 5.77 -7.71
C ALA A 87 -17.25 5.45 -7.44
N LEU A 88 -17.53 4.42 -6.64
CA LEU A 88 -18.88 4.07 -6.22
C LEU A 88 -19.53 5.19 -5.39
N ILE A 89 -18.80 5.78 -4.44
CA ILE A 89 -19.29 6.90 -3.63
C ILE A 89 -19.62 8.10 -4.51
N CYS A 90 -18.77 8.45 -5.47
CA CYS A 90 -19.02 9.54 -6.42
C CYS A 90 -20.25 9.28 -7.29
N TYR A 91 -20.53 8.01 -7.63
CA TYR A 91 -21.72 7.62 -8.36
C TYR A 91 -23.00 7.77 -7.51
N ILE A 92 -22.98 7.38 -6.23
CA ILE A 92 -24.14 7.43 -5.33
C ILE A 92 -24.42 8.86 -4.84
N PHE A 93 -23.37 9.65 -4.56
CA PHE A 93 -23.48 10.99 -3.97
C PHE A 93 -22.89 12.08 -4.89
N PRO A 94 -23.44 12.28 -6.10
CA PRO A 94 -22.86 13.21 -7.07
C PRO A 94 -22.89 14.68 -6.58
N ASN A 95 -23.83 15.03 -5.69
CA ASN A 95 -23.96 16.39 -5.16
C ASN A 95 -22.83 16.77 -4.19
N TRP A 96 -22.10 15.80 -3.63
CA TRP A 96 -20.97 16.05 -2.73
C TRP A 96 -19.64 16.13 -3.49
N PHE A 97 -19.59 15.55 -4.69
CA PHE A 97 -18.40 15.43 -5.52
C PHE A 97 -18.68 15.88 -6.95
N SER A 98 -19.29 17.06 -7.09
CA SER A 98 -19.72 17.61 -8.39
C SER A 98 -18.59 17.80 -9.40
N ASP A 99 -17.34 17.88 -8.92
CA ASP A 99 -16.14 18.03 -9.74
C ASP A 99 -15.62 16.71 -10.33
N PHE A 100 -16.03 15.57 -9.77
CA PHE A 100 -15.60 14.24 -10.20
C PHE A 100 -16.67 13.61 -11.10
N ASN A 101 -16.46 13.67 -12.42
CA ASN A 101 -17.35 13.04 -13.39
C ASN A 101 -16.63 11.86 -14.07
N PHE A 102 -16.99 10.63 -13.67
CA PHE A 102 -16.43 9.42 -14.26
C PHE A 102 -17.12 9.06 -15.57
N ASN A 103 -16.34 8.59 -16.55
CA ASN A 103 -16.89 8.12 -17.82
C ASN A 103 -17.73 6.86 -17.59
N LYS A 104 -19.03 6.90 -17.94
CA LYS A 104 -19.95 5.75 -17.76
C LYS A 104 -19.69 4.60 -18.74
N ASN A 105 -18.87 4.83 -19.77
CA ASN A 105 -18.55 3.84 -20.80
C ASN A 105 -17.16 3.18 -20.59
N SER A 106 -16.47 3.48 -19.47
CA SER A 106 -15.13 2.94 -19.15
C SER A 106 -15.15 1.81 -18.16
#